data_AF-A0A1T4SCK6-F1
#
_entry.id   AF-A0A1T4SCK6-F1
#
_cell.length_a   1.000
_cell.length_b   1.000
_cell.length_c   1.000
_cell.angle_alpha   90.00
_cell.angle_beta   90.00
_cell.angle_gamma   90.00
#
_symmetry.space_group_name_H-M   'P 1'
#
loop_
_entity.id
_entity.type
_entity.pdbx_description
1 polymer ?
#
loop_
_entity_poly.entity_id
_entity_poly.type
_entity_poly.pdbx_seq_one_letter_code
_entity_poly.pdbx_strand_id
1 'polypeptide(L)'
;MKEWPQIDYLGWRETAEALHLYLQVVGKYRLAHTPWLNHSWHATFYVGARGWTTSLIPDGPGIEVEFDLIGHHVVARSTEGREDSLPLGPMSVAEFHRRFVAMIAGLGGDPRFDGAPNEVPHPVPFAEDERERCWDGEAVTRFFRATVLVDGVFKRFRTSFLGKCSPVHLFWGSFDLAVTRFSGRTAPLHPGGVPALPDDVAQEAYDHEVASAGFWPGGGGLDYPAFYAYAYPAPSGYAASRIGPEAAFFSNDLGEFILPYDAVRESADPEAALLQFLQTTYEAAADLGGWDREALECAPGRPREPRTVRAPTPAAATADGASEPTVEKDEGPSKGVYRLTIDGHRAEMTYSVAGEKLIIIDHTEVPDALRGKGVGQRLVERAVMDARASGRSILPLCPFAKATLDKRPEWQDVLRR
;
A
#
# COMPACT_ATOMS: atom_id res chain seq x y z
N MET A 1 -10.86 -31.66 1.18
CA MET A 1 -10.95 -30.18 1.15
C MET A 1 -11.34 -29.70 2.54
N LYS A 2 -10.86 -28.54 2.96
CA LYS A 2 -11.32 -27.94 4.23
C LYS A 2 -12.78 -27.51 4.04
N GLU A 3 -13.64 -27.84 4.99
CA GLU A 3 -15.04 -27.42 4.96
C GLU A 3 -15.14 -25.95 5.33
N TRP A 4 -15.76 -25.15 4.46
CA TRP A 4 -16.00 -23.73 4.69
C TRP A 4 -17.31 -23.57 5.48
N PRO A 5 -17.28 -22.91 6.66
CA PRO A 5 -18.45 -22.84 7.53
C PRO A 5 -19.54 -21.94 6.93
N GLN A 6 -20.81 -22.31 7.10
CA GLN A 6 -21.91 -21.43 6.73
C GLN A 6 -21.94 -20.18 7.62
N ILE A 7 -22.22 -19.02 7.02
CA ILE A 7 -22.41 -17.74 7.71
C ILE A 7 -23.80 -17.22 7.34
N ASP A 8 -24.75 -17.36 8.27
CA ASP A 8 -26.08 -16.74 8.15
C ASP A 8 -26.01 -15.33 8.72
N TYR A 9 -25.67 -14.33 7.88
CA TYR A 9 -25.50 -12.94 8.31
C TYR A 9 -26.73 -12.39 9.03
N LEU A 10 -27.94 -12.65 8.51
CA LEU A 10 -29.17 -12.17 9.10
C LEU A 10 -29.41 -12.74 10.51
N GLY A 11 -29.07 -14.00 10.73
CA GLY A 11 -29.22 -14.68 12.03
C GLY A 11 -28.33 -14.11 13.15
N TRP A 12 -27.14 -13.58 12.82
CA TRP A 12 -26.19 -13.04 13.81
C TRP A 12 -25.87 -11.55 13.64
N ARG A 13 -26.62 -10.82 12.80
CA ARG A 13 -26.34 -9.41 12.45
C ARG A 13 -26.10 -8.53 13.66
N GLU A 14 -26.95 -8.62 14.68
CA GLU A 14 -26.80 -7.82 15.91
C GLU A 14 -25.51 -8.16 16.67
N THR A 15 -25.09 -9.42 16.68
CA THR A 15 -23.80 -9.85 17.24
C THR A 15 -22.63 -9.33 16.40
N ALA A 16 -22.75 -9.35 15.07
CA ALA A 16 -21.75 -8.80 14.16
C ALA A 16 -21.59 -7.28 14.37
N GLU A 17 -22.69 -6.53 14.52
CA GLU A 17 -22.69 -5.09 14.83
C GLU A 17 -22.05 -4.81 16.21
N ALA A 18 -22.33 -5.63 17.23
CA ALA A 18 -21.70 -5.51 18.54
C ALA A 18 -20.17 -5.74 18.43
N LEU A 19 -19.76 -6.83 17.78
CA LEU A 19 -18.37 -7.18 17.57
C LEU A 19 -17.62 -6.11 16.77
N HIS A 20 -18.25 -5.53 15.75
CA HIS A 20 -17.70 -4.41 14.99
C HIS A 20 -17.37 -3.22 15.90
N LEU A 21 -18.30 -2.80 16.75
CA LEU A 21 -18.08 -1.68 17.69
C LEU A 21 -17.03 -2.00 18.75
N TYR A 22 -16.97 -3.24 19.23
CA TYR A 22 -15.91 -3.68 20.15
C TYR A 22 -14.53 -3.64 19.47
N LEU A 23 -14.43 -4.07 18.22
CA LEU A 23 -13.22 -3.94 17.42
C LEU A 23 -12.84 -2.48 17.21
N GLN A 24 -13.80 -1.56 17.01
CA GLN A 24 -13.50 -0.14 16.90
C GLN A 24 -12.90 0.43 18.19
N VAL A 25 -13.43 0.06 19.37
CA VAL A 25 -12.87 0.51 20.66
C VAL A 25 -11.39 0.13 20.78
N VAL A 26 -11.06 -1.14 20.53
CA VAL A 26 -9.67 -1.63 20.62
C VAL A 26 -8.81 -1.08 19.47
N GLY A 27 -9.38 -0.96 18.28
CA GLY A 27 -8.74 -0.42 17.08
C GLY A 27 -8.37 1.04 17.21
N LYS A 28 -9.22 1.86 17.84
CA LYS A 28 -8.95 3.27 18.15
C LYS A 28 -7.89 3.44 19.22
N TYR A 29 -7.85 2.56 20.22
CA TYR A 29 -6.71 2.49 21.13
C TYR A 29 -5.41 2.18 20.37
N ARG A 30 -5.38 1.15 19.53
CA ARG A 30 -4.20 0.84 18.70
C ARG A 30 -3.78 2.01 17.81
N LEU A 31 -4.74 2.67 17.16
CA LEU A 31 -4.53 3.85 16.31
C LEU A 31 -3.90 5.02 17.07
N ALA A 32 -4.40 5.33 18.27
CA ALA A 32 -3.90 6.45 19.07
C ALA A 32 -2.47 6.25 19.59
N HIS A 33 -2.04 4.99 19.75
CA HIS A 33 -0.79 4.64 20.45
C HIS A 33 0.27 4.01 19.56
N THR A 34 0.05 3.89 18.26
CA THR A 34 1.03 3.34 17.32
C THR A 34 1.44 4.43 16.32
N PRO A 35 2.75 4.63 16.03
CA PRO A 35 3.18 5.57 15.01
C PRO A 35 2.50 5.31 13.66
N TRP A 36 2.15 6.40 12.98
CA TRP A 36 1.45 6.31 11.70
C TRP A 36 2.32 5.58 10.67
N LEU A 37 1.87 4.39 10.28
CA LEU A 37 2.35 3.67 9.11
C LEU A 37 1.45 3.98 7.93
N ASN A 38 2.05 4.05 6.75
CA ASN A 38 1.37 4.31 5.50
C ASN A 38 0.09 3.47 5.32
N HIS A 39 -0.94 4.13 4.85
CA HIS A 39 -2.28 3.65 4.51
C HIS A 39 -3.01 3.12 5.73
N SER A 40 -2.76 3.75 6.87
CA SER A 40 -3.27 3.38 8.20
C SER A 40 -3.02 1.91 8.60
N TRP A 41 -2.04 1.22 7.99
CA TRP A 41 -1.82 -0.21 8.24
C TRP A 41 -1.43 -0.56 9.68
N HIS A 42 -0.90 0.43 10.41
CA HIS A 42 -0.57 0.35 11.82
C HIS A 42 -1.78 0.15 12.74
N ALA A 43 -3.00 0.39 12.27
CA ALA A 43 -4.22 0.39 13.11
C ALA A 43 -5.06 -0.90 13.01
N THR A 44 -4.64 -1.89 12.22
CA THR A 44 -5.48 -3.05 11.84
C THR A 44 -5.53 -4.17 12.90
N PHE A 45 -6.04 -5.36 12.59
CA PHE A 45 -5.83 -6.59 13.36
C PHE A 45 -5.32 -7.72 12.47
N TYR A 46 -4.68 -8.74 13.06
CA TYR A 46 -4.14 -9.89 12.33
C TYR A 46 -4.76 -11.20 12.80
N VAL A 47 -4.98 -12.13 11.86
CA VAL A 47 -5.52 -13.46 12.17
C VAL A 47 -4.49 -14.28 12.95
N GLY A 48 -4.85 -14.62 14.18
CA GLY A 48 -4.11 -15.47 15.11
C GLY A 48 -4.71 -16.87 15.24
N ALA A 49 -4.17 -17.67 16.16
CA ALA A 49 -4.60 -19.06 16.34
C ALA A 49 -5.98 -19.20 16.99
N ARG A 50 -6.40 -18.21 17.78
CA ARG A 50 -7.66 -18.23 18.54
C ARG A 50 -8.64 -17.11 18.17
N GLY A 51 -8.20 -16.15 17.35
CA GLY A 51 -9.00 -15.01 16.93
C GLY A 51 -8.15 -13.94 16.26
N TRP A 52 -8.31 -12.68 16.65
CA TRP A 52 -7.60 -11.55 16.03
C TRP A 52 -6.76 -10.79 17.05
N THR A 53 -5.52 -10.44 16.69
CA THR A 53 -4.56 -9.75 17.57
C THR A 53 -4.13 -8.42 16.99
N THR A 54 -3.87 -7.45 17.86
CA THR A 54 -3.26 -6.16 17.52
C THR A 54 -1.76 -6.29 17.21
N SER A 55 -1.11 -7.42 17.54
CA SER A 55 0.33 -7.43 17.80
C SER A 55 0.71 -6.40 18.88
N LEU A 56 2.00 -6.25 19.17
CA LEU A 56 2.50 -5.29 20.15
C LEU A 56 2.18 -3.83 19.77
N ILE A 57 1.46 -3.14 20.65
CA ILE A 57 1.21 -1.71 20.66
C ILE A 57 2.27 -1.05 21.56
N PRO A 58 3.01 -0.02 21.08
CA PRO A 58 4.08 0.62 21.85
C PRO A 58 3.54 1.64 22.87
N ASP A 59 2.62 1.22 23.73
CA ASP A 59 2.04 2.00 24.82
C ASP A 59 2.53 1.52 26.20
N GLY A 60 3.04 2.42 27.03
CA GLY A 60 3.58 2.11 28.35
C GLY A 60 4.60 0.95 28.30
N PRO A 61 4.37 -0.18 29.00
CA PRO A 61 5.23 -1.36 28.95
C PRO A 61 5.17 -2.13 27.62
N GLY A 62 4.38 -1.68 26.65
CA GLY A 62 4.01 -2.45 25.46
C GLY A 62 2.85 -3.38 25.76
N ILE A 63 1.77 -3.24 25.01
CA ILE A 63 0.50 -3.94 25.22
C ILE A 63 0.12 -4.71 23.95
N GLU A 64 -0.29 -5.96 24.09
CA GLU A 64 -0.94 -6.72 23.02
C GLU A 64 -2.38 -7.02 23.44
N VAL A 65 -3.32 -6.83 22.52
CA VAL A 65 -4.73 -7.19 22.73
C VAL A 65 -5.14 -8.25 21.71
N GLU A 66 -5.69 -9.35 22.20
CA GLU A 66 -6.23 -10.45 21.40
C GLU A 66 -7.73 -10.60 21.67
N PHE A 67 -8.54 -10.57 20.61
CA PHE A 67 -9.89 -11.11 20.64
C PHE A 67 -9.79 -12.63 20.52
N ASP A 68 -9.93 -13.36 21.63
CA ASP A 68 -10.07 -14.82 21.64
C ASP A 68 -11.52 -15.17 21.27
N LEU A 69 -11.74 -15.53 20.00
CA LEU A 69 -13.04 -15.81 19.41
C LEU A 69 -13.47 -17.28 19.56
N ILE A 70 -12.61 -18.11 20.18
CA ILE A 70 -12.93 -19.48 20.58
C ILE A 70 -13.35 -19.51 22.05
N GLY A 71 -12.58 -18.83 22.90
CA GLY A 71 -12.86 -18.69 24.33
C GLY A 71 -13.87 -17.59 24.64
N HIS A 72 -14.18 -16.72 23.67
CA HIS A 72 -15.04 -15.54 23.83
C HIS A 72 -14.56 -14.59 24.93
N HIS A 73 -13.31 -14.15 24.81
CA HIS A 73 -12.71 -13.12 25.68
C HIS A 73 -11.93 -12.12 24.84
N VAL A 74 -11.78 -10.89 25.34
CA VAL A 74 -10.66 -10.03 24.94
C VAL A 74 -9.61 -10.15 26.02
N VAL A 75 -8.41 -10.54 25.63
CA VAL A 75 -7.27 -10.73 26.51
C VAL A 75 -6.23 -9.67 26.18
N ALA A 76 -5.77 -8.94 27.18
CA ALA A 76 -4.71 -7.96 27.03
C ALA A 76 -3.49 -8.38 27.87
N ARG A 77 -2.31 -8.28 27.28
CA ARG A 77 -1.03 -8.69 27.87
C ARG A 77 -0.04 -7.56 27.81
N SER A 78 0.78 -7.41 28.84
CA SER A 78 1.92 -6.50 28.81
C SER A 78 3.25 -7.25 28.72
N THR A 79 4.29 -6.59 28.19
CA THR A 79 5.63 -7.22 28.10
C THR A 79 6.30 -7.43 29.47
N GLU A 80 5.72 -6.87 30.54
CA GLU A 80 6.14 -7.10 31.94
C GLU A 80 5.52 -8.35 32.56
N GLY A 81 4.75 -9.13 31.77
CA GLY A 81 4.13 -10.38 32.22
C GLY A 81 2.81 -10.21 32.96
N ARG A 82 2.18 -9.03 32.88
CA ARG A 82 0.81 -8.83 33.36
C ARG A 82 -0.19 -9.26 32.28
N GLU A 83 -1.29 -9.85 32.70
CA GLU A 83 -2.39 -10.27 31.83
C GLU A 83 -3.71 -9.93 32.53
N ASP A 84 -4.68 -9.46 31.75
CA ASP A 84 -6.05 -9.28 32.18
C ASP A 84 -6.99 -9.64 31.03
N SER A 85 -8.26 -9.93 31.34
CA SER A 85 -9.23 -10.36 30.35
C SER A 85 -10.64 -9.90 30.68
N LEU A 86 -11.43 -9.65 29.62
CA LEU A 86 -12.85 -9.37 29.71
C LEU A 86 -13.63 -10.41 28.88
N PRO A 87 -14.75 -10.95 29.38
CA PRO A 87 -15.57 -11.88 28.61
C PRO A 87 -16.30 -11.14 27.47
N LEU A 88 -16.42 -11.78 26.32
CA LEU A 88 -17.28 -11.37 25.23
C LEU A 88 -18.64 -12.08 25.38
N GLY A 89 -19.70 -11.30 25.48
CA GLY A 89 -21.05 -11.77 25.77
C GLY A 89 -22.06 -10.63 25.63
N PRO A 90 -23.33 -10.86 26.00
CA PRO A 90 -24.35 -9.81 25.96
C PRO A 90 -23.96 -8.65 26.87
N MET A 91 -23.72 -7.47 26.30
CA MET A 91 -23.45 -6.22 27.01
C MET A 91 -23.65 -5.00 26.10
N SER A 92 -23.68 -3.80 26.69
CA SER A 92 -23.64 -2.55 25.95
C SER A 92 -22.23 -2.21 25.47
N VAL A 93 -22.12 -1.31 24.49
CA VAL A 93 -20.80 -0.81 24.04
C VAL A 93 -20.18 0.09 25.10
N ALA A 94 -20.98 0.85 25.84
CA ALA A 94 -20.53 1.65 26.97
C ALA A 94 -19.91 0.78 28.07
N GLU A 95 -20.49 -0.38 28.35
CA GLU A 95 -19.94 -1.34 29.30
C GLU A 95 -18.62 -1.95 28.81
N PHE A 96 -18.56 -2.43 27.56
CA PHE A 96 -17.32 -2.93 26.96
C PHE A 96 -16.21 -1.87 27.02
N HIS A 97 -16.51 -0.64 26.58
CA HIS A 97 -15.58 0.48 26.57
C HIS A 97 -15.01 0.77 27.97
N ARG A 98 -15.87 0.88 28.99
CA ARG A 98 -15.44 1.12 30.38
C ARG A 98 -14.55 0.00 30.92
N ARG A 99 -14.90 -1.27 30.65
CA ARG A 99 -14.09 -2.42 31.08
C ARG A 99 -12.75 -2.46 30.37
N PHE A 100 -12.72 -2.20 29.06
CA PHE A 100 -11.50 -2.14 28.28
C PHE A 100 -10.55 -1.04 28.75
N VAL A 101 -11.06 0.18 28.98
CA VAL A 101 -10.29 1.31 29.52
C VAL A 101 -9.65 0.97 30.88
N ALA A 102 -10.41 0.33 31.78
CA ALA A 102 -9.89 -0.11 33.07
C ALA A 102 -8.80 -1.18 32.93
N MET A 103 -9.00 -2.15 32.03
CA MET A 103 -8.05 -3.21 31.72
C MET A 103 -6.71 -2.65 31.23
N ILE A 104 -6.71 -1.72 30.26
CA ILE A 104 -5.51 -1.08 29.74
C ILE A 104 -4.76 -0.30 30.83
N ALA A 105 -5.48 0.48 31.64
CA ALA A 105 -4.88 1.20 32.77
C ALA A 105 -4.24 0.25 33.80
N GLY A 106 -4.89 -0.88 34.11
CA GLY A 106 -4.36 -1.89 35.02
C GLY A 106 -3.07 -2.57 34.51
N LEU A 107 -2.94 -2.70 33.19
CA LEU A 107 -1.74 -3.21 32.52
C LEU A 107 -0.63 -2.16 32.37
N GLY A 108 -0.87 -0.91 32.77
CA GLY A 108 0.10 0.18 32.71
C GLY A 108 0.16 0.91 31.37
N GLY A 109 -0.81 0.69 30.49
CA GLY A 109 -1.00 1.49 29.28
C GLY A 109 -1.77 2.79 29.55
N ASP A 110 -1.73 3.71 28.60
CA ASP A 110 -2.52 4.93 28.56
C ASP A 110 -3.85 4.69 27.84
N PRO A 111 -5.00 4.64 28.54
CA PRO A 111 -6.27 4.26 27.92
C PRO A 111 -6.95 5.39 27.14
N ARG A 112 -6.23 6.48 26.80
CA ARG A 112 -6.81 7.62 26.06
C ARG A 112 -6.83 7.34 24.56
N PHE A 113 -8.00 7.50 23.95
CA PHE A 113 -8.22 7.46 22.49
C PHE A 113 -9.55 8.17 22.17
N ASP A 114 -9.80 8.43 20.88
CA ASP A 114 -11.07 9.02 20.45
C ASP A 114 -12.26 8.08 20.69
N GLY A 115 -13.31 8.58 21.34
CA GLY A 115 -14.42 7.75 21.84
C GLY A 115 -15.61 7.60 20.88
N ALA A 116 -15.53 8.09 19.65
CA ALA A 116 -16.62 8.03 18.68
C ALA A 116 -16.36 6.93 17.63
N PRO A 117 -17.36 6.16 17.18
CA PRO A 117 -17.22 5.25 16.03
C PRO A 117 -16.90 5.98 14.72
N ASN A 118 -16.12 5.35 13.84
CA ASN A 118 -15.89 5.77 12.45
C ASN A 118 -16.63 4.85 11.48
N GLU A 119 -16.87 5.31 10.24
CA GLU A 119 -17.41 4.51 9.13
C GLU A 119 -18.79 3.89 9.37
N VAL A 120 -19.49 4.40 10.39
CA VAL A 120 -20.87 4.02 10.75
C VAL A 120 -21.77 5.24 10.56
N PRO A 121 -22.95 5.08 9.92
CA PRO A 121 -23.91 6.17 9.80
C PRO A 121 -24.46 6.56 11.18
N HIS A 122 -24.47 7.86 11.48
CA HIS A 122 -24.97 8.42 12.75
C HIS A 122 -24.31 7.79 13.99
N PRO A 123 -22.99 7.95 14.18
CA PRO A 123 -22.26 7.28 15.24
C PRO A 123 -22.71 7.78 16.63
N VAL A 124 -22.98 6.82 17.54
CA VAL A 124 -23.18 7.10 18.96
C VAL A 124 -21.84 6.93 19.67
N PRO A 125 -21.37 7.90 20.48
CA PRO A 125 -20.13 7.75 21.24
C PRO A 125 -20.13 6.47 22.09
N PHE A 126 -19.00 5.76 22.14
CA PHE A 126 -18.93 4.44 22.79
C PHE A 126 -19.39 4.47 24.23
N ALA A 127 -19.02 5.51 24.99
CA ALA A 127 -19.38 5.68 26.38
C ALA A 127 -20.87 6.01 26.62
N GLU A 128 -21.62 6.40 25.58
CA GLU A 128 -23.04 6.77 25.63
C GLU A 128 -23.94 5.64 25.09
N ASP A 129 -23.37 4.67 24.39
CA ASP A 129 -24.11 3.55 23.81
C ASP A 129 -24.42 2.46 24.85
N GLU A 130 -25.48 2.72 25.61
CA GLU A 130 -26.01 1.84 26.67
C GLU A 130 -26.96 0.74 26.15
N ARG A 131 -27.11 0.60 24.83
CA ARG A 131 -27.99 -0.43 24.25
C ARG A 131 -27.37 -1.81 24.47
N GLU A 132 -28.10 -2.68 25.18
CA GLU A 132 -27.76 -4.11 25.25
C GLU A 132 -27.91 -4.77 23.87
N ARG A 133 -26.95 -5.63 23.52
CA ARG A 133 -26.92 -6.36 22.26
C ARG A 133 -26.82 -7.85 22.53
N CYS A 134 -27.49 -8.65 21.71
CA CYS A 134 -27.40 -10.10 21.80
C CYS A 134 -26.01 -10.59 21.35
N TRP A 135 -25.63 -11.76 21.85
CA TRP A 135 -24.34 -12.38 21.55
C TRP A 135 -24.50 -13.85 21.20
N ASP A 136 -24.29 -14.19 19.93
CA ASP A 136 -24.13 -15.56 19.45
C ASP A 136 -22.64 -15.90 19.32
N GLY A 137 -22.10 -16.53 20.38
CA GLY A 137 -20.70 -16.98 20.39
C GLY A 137 -20.40 -18.01 19.29
N GLU A 138 -21.34 -18.91 19.00
CA GLU A 138 -21.10 -19.92 17.96
C GLU A 138 -20.99 -19.29 16.58
N ALA A 139 -21.83 -18.29 16.25
CA ALA A 139 -21.73 -17.53 15.02
C ALA A 139 -20.39 -16.79 14.92
N VAL A 140 -19.92 -16.18 16.01
CA VAL A 140 -18.60 -15.52 16.06
C VAL A 140 -17.48 -16.51 15.78
N THR A 141 -17.49 -17.69 16.42
CA THR A 141 -16.48 -18.73 16.15
C THR A 141 -16.58 -19.26 14.72
N ARG A 142 -17.78 -19.44 14.16
CA ARG A 142 -17.98 -19.83 12.75
C ARG A 142 -17.39 -18.79 11.79
N PHE A 143 -17.68 -17.51 12.01
CA PHE A 143 -17.12 -16.42 11.21
C PHE A 143 -15.60 -16.36 11.33
N PHE A 144 -15.04 -16.45 12.53
CA PHE A 144 -13.59 -16.54 12.73
C PHE A 144 -12.97 -17.67 11.91
N ARG A 145 -13.55 -18.88 11.96
CA ARG A 145 -13.06 -20.02 11.16
C ARG A 145 -13.11 -19.75 9.66
N ALA A 146 -14.13 -19.04 9.15
CA ALA A 146 -14.14 -18.58 7.77
C ALA A 146 -12.98 -17.62 7.50
N THR A 147 -12.73 -16.63 8.37
CA THR A 147 -11.62 -15.68 8.20
C THR A 147 -10.26 -16.37 8.17
N VAL A 148 -10.05 -17.47 8.91
CA VAL A 148 -8.82 -18.28 8.85
C VAL A 148 -8.63 -18.92 7.46
N LEU A 149 -9.71 -19.40 6.83
CA LEU A 149 -9.66 -19.98 5.49
C LEU A 149 -9.37 -18.90 4.44
N VAL A 150 -10.08 -17.77 4.53
CA VAL A 150 -9.89 -16.61 3.65
C VAL A 150 -8.48 -16.04 3.77
N ASP A 151 -7.96 -15.88 4.99
CA ASP A 151 -6.60 -15.41 5.25
C ASP A 151 -5.55 -16.28 4.56
N GLY A 152 -5.73 -17.61 4.59
CA GLY A 152 -4.87 -18.53 3.86
C GLY A 152 -4.85 -18.29 2.36
N VAL A 153 -6.04 -18.05 1.76
CA VAL A 153 -6.17 -17.75 0.34
C VAL A 153 -5.57 -16.39 0.00
N PHE A 154 -5.84 -15.35 0.79
CA PHE A 154 -5.29 -14.02 0.59
C PHE A 154 -3.76 -14.03 0.73
N LYS A 155 -3.22 -14.73 1.73
CA LYS A 155 -1.76 -14.91 1.88
C LYS A 155 -1.16 -15.63 0.67
N ARG A 156 -1.82 -16.65 0.13
CA ARG A 156 -1.38 -17.32 -1.11
C ARG A 156 -1.43 -16.37 -2.30
N PHE A 157 -2.50 -15.61 -2.46
CA PHE A 157 -2.61 -14.59 -3.50
C PHE A 157 -1.44 -13.59 -3.44
N ARG A 158 -1.05 -13.12 -2.25
CA ARG A 158 0.11 -12.21 -2.10
C ARG A 158 1.43 -12.75 -2.65
N THR A 159 1.62 -14.07 -2.65
CA THR A 159 2.91 -14.67 -3.02
C THR A 159 3.28 -14.53 -4.49
N SER A 160 2.33 -14.24 -5.39
CA SER A 160 2.59 -14.01 -6.81
C SER A 160 2.89 -12.54 -7.15
N PHE A 161 3.14 -11.69 -6.13
CA PHE A 161 3.38 -10.26 -6.30
C PHE A 161 4.69 -9.83 -5.62
N LEU A 162 5.51 -9.07 -6.33
CA LEU A 162 6.82 -8.57 -5.91
C LEU A 162 6.80 -7.11 -5.44
N GLY A 163 5.82 -6.33 -5.91
CA GLY A 163 5.64 -4.94 -5.51
C GLY A 163 5.16 -4.77 -4.07
N LYS A 164 4.95 -3.52 -3.65
CA LYS A 164 4.33 -3.21 -2.36
C LYS A 164 2.97 -3.90 -2.28
N CYS A 165 2.74 -4.63 -1.20
CA CYS A 165 1.48 -5.33 -0.95
C CYS A 165 1.19 -5.30 0.55
N SER A 166 -0.05 -4.99 0.93
CA SER A 166 -0.45 -4.95 2.34
C SER A 166 -0.29 -6.32 3.00
N PRO A 167 -0.15 -6.39 4.34
CA PRO A 167 -0.49 -7.60 5.07
C PRO A 167 -1.92 -8.04 4.76
N VAL A 168 -2.23 -9.31 5.06
CA VAL A 168 -3.65 -9.68 5.23
C VAL A 168 -4.04 -9.24 6.63
N HIS A 169 -5.01 -8.35 6.71
CA HIS A 169 -5.34 -7.66 7.95
C HIS A 169 -6.80 -7.22 7.98
N LEU A 170 -7.33 -7.13 9.19
CA LEU A 170 -8.71 -6.74 9.45
C LEU A 170 -8.78 -5.25 9.75
N PHE A 171 -9.52 -4.48 8.93
CA PHE A 171 -9.87 -3.10 9.23
C PHE A 171 -11.12 -3.08 10.11
N TRP A 172 -11.00 -2.44 11.26
CA TRP A 172 -12.12 -2.32 12.21
C TRP A 172 -13.09 -1.20 11.83
N GLY A 173 -12.70 -0.25 10.99
CA GLY A 173 -13.60 0.79 10.48
C GLY A 173 -14.72 0.19 9.64
N SER A 174 -14.33 -0.51 8.57
CA SER A 174 -15.21 -1.14 7.59
C SER A 174 -15.57 -2.60 7.90
N PHE A 175 -15.00 -3.18 8.95
CA PHE A 175 -15.19 -4.58 9.40
C PHE A 175 -14.94 -5.64 8.33
N ASP A 176 -13.83 -5.51 7.63
CA ASP A 176 -13.39 -6.43 6.58
C ASP A 176 -11.98 -6.93 6.82
N LEU A 177 -11.74 -8.14 6.31
CA LEU A 177 -10.39 -8.64 6.06
C LEU A 177 -9.98 -8.21 4.65
N ALA A 178 -8.86 -7.51 4.50
CA ALA A 178 -8.40 -7.00 3.21
C ALA A 178 -6.98 -7.42 2.82
N VAL A 179 -6.71 -7.34 1.52
CA VAL A 179 -5.39 -7.41 0.92
C VAL A 179 -5.32 -6.47 -0.30
N THR A 180 -4.26 -5.68 -0.38
CA THR A 180 -4.11 -4.65 -1.41
C THR A 180 -2.75 -4.75 -2.08
N ARG A 181 -2.75 -4.69 -3.42
CA ARG A 181 -1.54 -4.61 -4.27
C ARG A 181 -1.41 -3.20 -4.84
N PHE A 182 -0.18 -2.76 -5.01
CA PHE A 182 0.15 -1.40 -5.45
C PHE A 182 0.93 -1.44 -6.76
N SER A 183 0.58 -0.55 -7.69
CA SER A 183 1.35 -0.41 -8.94
C SER A 183 2.73 0.20 -8.72
N GLY A 184 2.89 0.96 -7.62
CA GLY A 184 4.07 1.78 -7.34
C GLY A 184 3.96 3.21 -7.87
N ARG A 185 2.93 3.54 -8.65
CA ARG A 185 2.64 4.91 -9.10
C ARG A 185 1.69 5.60 -8.12
N THR A 186 1.79 6.92 -8.02
CA THR A 186 0.88 7.76 -7.24
C THR A 186 -0.50 7.83 -7.90
N ALA A 187 -1.56 7.94 -7.11
CA ALA A 187 -2.92 8.14 -7.58
C ALA A 187 -3.35 9.61 -7.49
N PRO A 188 -4.43 10.02 -8.19
CA PRO A 188 -5.12 11.27 -7.90
C PRO A 188 -5.59 11.33 -6.44
N LEU A 189 -5.69 12.54 -5.89
CA LEU A 189 -6.15 12.73 -4.51
C LEU A 189 -7.56 12.17 -4.31
N HIS A 190 -7.76 11.36 -3.26
CA HIS A 190 -9.07 10.80 -2.95
C HIS A 190 -10.10 11.89 -2.64
N PRO A 191 -11.34 11.78 -3.15
CA PRO A 191 -12.36 12.81 -2.94
C PRO A 191 -12.81 12.97 -1.49
N GLY A 192 -12.48 12.01 -0.62
CA GLY A 192 -12.93 11.99 0.78
C GLY A 192 -14.40 11.59 0.90
N GLY A 193 -15.05 12.04 1.97
CA GLY A 193 -16.50 11.87 2.17
C GLY A 193 -16.91 10.50 2.75
N VAL A 194 -15.96 9.74 3.29
CA VAL A 194 -16.26 8.50 4.01
C VAL A 194 -16.95 8.87 5.35
N PRO A 195 -18.11 8.28 5.70
CA PRO A 195 -18.86 8.67 6.89
C PRO A 195 -18.04 8.61 8.17
N ALA A 196 -18.01 9.71 8.93
CA ALA A 196 -17.29 9.80 10.21
C ALA A 196 -15.81 9.40 10.14
N LEU A 197 -15.17 9.53 8.97
CA LEU A 197 -13.74 9.34 8.79
C LEU A 197 -13.13 10.66 8.28
N PRO A 198 -12.05 11.17 8.89
CA PRO A 198 -11.35 12.35 8.38
C PRO A 198 -10.85 12.13 6.94
N ASP A 199 -11.03 13.16 6.08
CA ASP A 199 -10.69 13.06 4.66
C ASP A 199 -9.19 12.80 4.42
N ASP A 200 -8.32 13.33 5.28
CA ASP A 200 -6.87 13.13 5.21
C ASP A 200 -6.47 11.66 5.39
N VAL A 201 -7.23 10.91 6.21
CA VAL A 201 -7.05 9.46 6.36
C VAL A 201 -7.40 8.73 5.07
N ALA A 202 -8.53 9.06 4.44
CA ALA A 202 -8.91 8.47 3.16
C ALA A 202 -7.92 8.87 2.04
N GLN A 203 -7.46 10.11 2.03
CA GLN A 203 -6.49 10.61 1.05
C GLN A 203 -5.13 9.93 1.18
N GLU A 204 -4.66 9.66 2.41
CA GLU A 204 -3.41 8.93 2.64
C GLU A 204 -3.56 7.44 2.33
N ALA A 205 -4.71 6.83 2.63
CA ALA A 205 -4.98 5.43 2.32
C ALA A 205 -4.98 5.11 0.82
N TYR A 206 -5.25 6.12 -0.01
CA TYR A 206 -5.39 6.02 -1.46
C TYR A 206 -4.44 6.96 -2.22
N ASP A 207 -3.26 7.25 -1.67
CA ASP A 207 -2.25 8.12 -2.31
C ASP A 207 -1.52 7.45 -3.49
N HIS A 208 -1.65 6.13 -3.65
CA HIS A 208 -1.08 5.33 -4.74
C HIS A 208 -2.15 4.53 -5.48
N GLU A 209 -1.84 4.13 -6.71
CA GLU A 209 -2.74 3.25 -7.45
C GLU A 209 -2.78 1.86 -6.82
N VAL A 210 -4.00 1.38 -6.57
CA VAL A 210 -4.26 0.12 -5.87
C VAL A 210 -5.22 -0.78 -6.63
N ALA A 211 -5.03 -2.07 -6.40
CA ALA A 211 -6.02 -3.12 -6.61
C ALA A 211 -6.24 -3.78 -5.24
N SER A 212 -7.41 -3.58 -4.67
CA SER A 212 -7.77 -4.04 -3.33
C SER A 212 -8.84 -5.10 -3.42
N ALA A 213 -8.78 -6.09 -2.54
CA ALA A 213 -9.84 -7.07 -2.37
C ALA A 213 -10.01 -7.41 -0.90
N GLY A 214 -11.23 -7.75 -0.50
CA GLY A 214 -11.52 -8.08 0.88
C GLY A 214 -12.72 -8.99 1.08
N PHE A 215 -13.10 -9.16 2.34
CA PHE A 215 -14.16 -10.06 2.78
C PHE A 215 -14.96 -9.43 3.92
N TRP A 216 -16.27 -9.30 3.72
CA TRP A 216 -17.21 -8.84 4.73
C TRP A 216 -18.04 -10.00 5.33
N PRO A 217 -18.40 -9.92 6.63
CA PRO A 217 -19.44 -10.78 7.20
C PRO A 217 -20.84 -10.52 6.61
N GLY A 218 -21.01 -9.38 5.93
CA GLY A 218 -22.26 -8.74 5.52
C GLY A 218 -22.25 -7.28 5.97
N GLY A 219 -23.33 -6.52 5.70
CA GLY A 219 -23.43 -5.10 6.01
C GLY A 219 -23.14 -4.21 4.81
N GLY A 220 -23.14 -2.88 5.00
CA GLY A 220 -22.80 -1.93 3.93
C GLY A 220 -23.74 -1.95 2.71
N GLY A 221 -24.96 -2.47 2.85
CA GLY A 221 -25.91 -2.66 1.75
C GLY A 221 -26.08 -4.11 1.29
N LEU A 222 -25.27 -5.04 1.82
CA LEU A 222 -25.40 -6.48 1.60
C LEU A 222 -25.98 -7.18 2.83
N ASP A 223 -26.97 -8.04 2.63
CA ASP A 223 -27.57 -8.89 3.66
C ASP A 223 -26.96 -10.30 3.72
N TYR A 224 -25.82 -10.50 3.05
CA TYR A 224 -25.06 -11.74 3.01
C TYR A 224 -23.54 -11.46 3.06
N PRO A 225 -22.74 -12.44 3.53
CA PRO A 225 -21.29 -12.37 3.48
C PRO A 225 -20.77 -12.40 2.05
N ALA A 226 -19.80 -11.55 1.73
CA ALA A 226 -19.29 -11.41 0.37
C ALA A 226 -17.81 -11.04 0.33
N PHE A 227 -17.16 -11.46 -0.74
CA PHE A 227 -15.88 -10.91 -1.16
C PHE A 227 -16.12 -9.71 -2.05
N TYR A 228 -15.21 -8.76 -2.00
CA TYR A 228 -15.22 -7.59 -2.86
C TYR A 228 -13.85 -7.34 -3.47
N ALA A 229 -13.82 -6.59 -4.58
CA ALA A 229 -12.60 -6.10 -5.18
C ALA A 229 -12.82 -4.81 -5.97
N TYR A 230 -11.92 -3.85 -5.80
CA TYR A 230 -11.93 -2.58 -6.52
C TYR A 230 -10.51 -2.13 -6.90
N ALA A 231 -10.44 -1.17 -7.81
CA ALA A 231 -9.22 -0.46 -8.13
C ALA A 231 -9.39 1.03 -7.85
N TYR A 232 -8.35 1.68 -7.35
CA TYR A 232 -8.32 3.13 -7.19
C TYR A 232 -7.04 3.71 -7.81
N PRO A 233 -7.15 4.71 -8.71
CA PRO A 233 -8.38 5.07 -9.42
C PRO A 233 -8.87 3.88 -10.27
N ALA A 234 -10.18 3.74 -10.43
CA ALA A 234 -10.73 2.69 -11.29
C ALA A 234 -10.36 2.97 -12.76
N PRO A 235 -9.63 2.07 -13.45
CA PRO A 235 -9.26 2.31 -14.84
C PRO A 235 -10.48 2.20 -15.76
N SER A 236 -10.41 2.87 -16.91
CA SER A 236 -11.51 2.85 -17.89
C SER A 236 -11.80 1.42 -18.35
N GLY A 237 -13.08 1.02 -18.32
CA GLY A 237 -13.51 -0.32 -18.67
C GLY A 237 -13.43 -1.36 -17.55
N TYR A 238 -12.96 -0.99 -16.35
CA TYR A 238 -12.82 -1.92 -15.22
C TYR A 238 -14.15 -2.61 -14.88
N ALA A 239 -15.22 -1.84 -14.68
CA ALA A 239 -16.56 -2.34 -14.35
C ALA A 239 -17.16 -3.30 -15.42
N ALA A 240 -16.67 -3.24 -16.66
CA ALA A 240 -17.13 -4.08 -17.76
C ALA A 240 -16.26 -5.33 -17.98
N SER A 241 -15.22 -5.52 -17.17
CA SER A 241 -14.31 -6.65 -17.29
C SER A 241 -14.99 -7.96 -16.91
N ARG A 242 -14.61 -9.05 -17.59
CA ARG A 242 -15.09 -10.40 -17.26
C ARG A 242 -14.30 -10.92 -16.08
N ILE A 243 -14.97 -11.03 -14.95
CA ILE A 243 -14.41 -11.54 -13.70
C ILE A 243 -14.90 -12.96 -13.47
N GLY A 244 -14.00 -13.83 -13.04
CA GLY A 244 -14.33 -15.18 -12.60
C GLY A 244 -14.42 -15.26 -11.07
N PRO A 245 -15.05 -16.28 -10.49
CA PRO A 245 -15.91 -17.28 -11.13
C PRO A 245 -17.21 -16.66 -11.67
N GLU A 246 -18.04 -17.42 -12.38
CA GLU A 246 -19.28 -16.93 -13.02
C GLU A 246 -20.24 -16.21 -12.04
N ALA A 247 -20.20 -16.57 -10.76
CA ALA A 247 -21.01 -15.92 -9.71
C ALA A 247 -20.53 -14.51 -9.32
N ALA A 248 -19.36 -14.06 -9.79
CA ALA A 248 -18.86 -12.71 -9.55
C ALA A 248 -19.56 -11.70 -10.46
N PHE A 249 -19.88 -10.52 -9.93
CA PHE A 249 -20.56 -9.45 -10.68
C PHE A 249 -20.09 -8.07 -10.21
N PHE A 250 -20.29 -7.03 -11.03
CA PHE A 250 -20.01 -5.65 -10.64
C PHE A 250 -21.24 -5.01 -10.01
N SER A 251 -21.10 -4.44 -8.81
CA SER A 251 -22.13 -3.65 -8.14
C SER A 251 -21.95 -2.18 -8.49
N ASN A 252 -22.90 -1.58 -9.21
CA ASN A 252 -22.84 -0.15 -9.51
C ASN A 252 -23.05 0.73 -8.27
N ASP A 253 -23.82 0.25 -7.30
CA ASP A 253 -24.11 0.98 -6.07
C ASP A 253 -22.88 1.07 -5.16
N LEU A 254 -22.07 0.02 -5.13
CA LEU A 254 -20.82 -0.04 -4.35
C LEU A 254 -19.59 0.40 -5.17
N GLY A 255 -19.67 0.37 -6.50
CA GLY A 255 -18.56 0.72 -7.38
C GLY A 255 -17.45 -0.34 -7.45
N GLU A 256 -17.77 -1.59 -7.15
CA GLU A 256 -16.80 -2.68 -7.00
C GLU A 256 -17.34 -4.04 -7.45
N PHE A 257 -16.44 -4.99 -7.68
CA PHE A 257 -16.81 -6.38 -7.94
C PHE A 257 -17.17 -7.09 -6.64
N ILE A 258 -18.23 -7.90 -6.68
CA ILE A 258 -18.75 -8.68 -5.57
C ILE A 258 -18.76 -10.16 -5.96
N LEU A 259 -18.36 -11.02 -5.03
CA LEU A 259 -18.53 -12.47 -5.10
C LEU A 259 -19.19 -12.97 -3.81
N PRO A 260 -20.41 -13.50 -3.86
CA PRO A 260 -21.07 -14.06 -2.68
C PRO A 260 -20.25 -15.18 -2.03
N TYR A 261 -20.14 -15.15 -0.70
CA TYR A 261 -19.39 -16.17 0.05
C TYR A 261 -19.93 -17.58 -0.18
N ASP A 262 -21.25 -17.74 -0.24
CA ASP A 262 -21.88 -19.04 -0.45
C ASP A 262 -21.53 -19.63 -1.83
N ALA A 263 -21.37 -18.81 -2.86
CA ALA A 263 -20.91 -19.29 -4.18
C ALA A 263 -19.50 -19.89 -4.11
N VAL A 264 -18.64 -19.35 -3.24
CA VAL A 264 -17.31 -19.91 -2.97
C VAL A 264 -17.43 -21.19 -2.13
N ARG A 265 -18.18 -21.14 -1.03
CA ARG A 265 -18.39 -22.27 -0.10
C ARG A 265 -18.95 -23.51 -0.79
N GLU A 266 -19.90 -23.33 -1.71
CA GLU A 266 -20.60 -24.40 -2.41
C GLU A 266 -19.89 -24.88 -3.68
N SER A 267 -18.82 -24.20 -4.07
CA SER A 267 -18.02 -24.60 -5.23
C SER A 267 -17.28 -25.91 -4.97
N ALA A 268 -16.91 -26.60 -6.06
CA ALA A 268 -16.15 -27.84 -5.98
C ALA A 268 -14.73 -27.65 -5.41
N ASP A 269 -14.16 -26.44 -5.49
CA ASP A 269 -12.88 -26.06 -4.88
C ASP A 269 -12.95 -24.59 -4.43
N PRO A 270 -13.36 -24.32 -3.18
CA PRO A 270 -13.53 -22.97 -2.65
C PRO A 270 -12.26 -22.11 -2.70
N GLU A 271 -11.09 -22.71 -2.44
CA GLU A 271 -9.82 -21.97 -2.48
C GLU A 271 -9.50 -21.54 -3.92
N ALA A 272 -9.73 -22.41 -4.90
CA ALA A 272 -9.52 -22.07 -6.30
C ALA A 272 -10.54 -21.03 -6.81
N ALA A 273 -11.81 -21.13 -6.42
CA ALA A 273 -12.84 -20.17 -6.80
C ALA A 273 -12.52 -18.76 -6.28
N LEU A 274 -12.12 -18.63 -5.00
CA LEU A 274 -11.71 -17.35 -4.45
C LEU A 274 -10.42 -16.82 -5.09
N LEU A 275 -9.42 -17.68 -5.32
CA LEU A 275 -8.21 -17.25 -6.04
C LEU A 275 -8.50 -16.76 -7.44
N GLN A 276 -9.45 -17.38 -8.16
CA GLN A 276 -9.85 -16.93 -9.50
C GLN A 276 -10.44 -15.52 -9.45
N PHE A 277 -11.26 -15.22 -8.44
CA PHE A 277 -11.80 -13.88 -8.22
C PHE A 277 -10.72 -12.85 -7.95
N LEU A 278 -9.83 -13.13 -6.99
CA LEU A 278 -8.72 -12.24 -6.66
C LEU A 278 -7.80 -12.00 -7.87
N GLN A 279 -7.51 -13.06 -8.63
CA GLN A 279 -6.62 -12.97 -9.79
C GLN A 279 -7.26 -12.20 -10.95
N THR A 280 -8.49 -12.51 -11.32
CA THR A 280 -9.14 -11.87 -12.48
C THR A 280 -9.48 -10.41 -12.23
N THR A 281 -9.85 -10.04 -10.99
CA THR A 281 -10.08 -8.62 -10.61
C THR A 281 -8.79 -7.82 -10.58
N TYR A 282 -7.68 -8.42 -10.12
CA TYR A 282 -6.36 -7.82 -10.20
C TYR A 282 -5.86 -7.68 -11.64
N GLU A 283 -6.00 -8.71 -12.48
CA GLU A 283 -5.61 -8.67 -13.89
C GLU A 283 -6.35 -7.56 -14.63
N ALA A 284 -7.67 -7.44 -14.42
CA ALA A 284 -8.45 -6.34 -14.98
C ALA A 284 -7.91 -4.97 -14.55
N ALA A 285 -7.55 -4.80 -13.28
CA ALA A 285 -7.01 -3.54 -12.77
C ALA A 285 -5.61 -3.24 -13.35
N ALA A 286 -4.74 -4.24 -13.37
CA ALA A 286 -3.35 -4.11 -13.81
C ALA A 286 -3.24 -3.91 -15.33
N ASP A 287 -4.02 -4.65 -16.13
CA ASP A 287 -4.01 -4.55 -17.60
C ASP A 287 -4.60 -3.22 -18.07
N LEU A 288 -5.78 -2.85 -17.57
CA LEU A 288 -6.43 -1.59 -17.95
C LEU A 288 -5.71 -0.37 -17.35
N GLY A 289 -5.09 -0.54 -16.19
CA GLY A 289 -4.24 0.46 -15.56
C GLY A 289 -2.86 0.58 -16.21
N GLY A 290 -2.43 -0.36 -17.06
CA GLY A 290 -1.10 -0.36 -17.64
C GLY A 290 0.01 -0.45 -16.58
N TRP A 291 -0.14 -1.38 -15.64
CA TRP A 291 0.88 -1.67 -14.62
C TRP A 291 2.04 -2.46 -15.22
N ASP A 292 3.25 -2.30 -14.66
CA ASP A 292 4.41 -3.10 -15.05
C ASP A 292 4.32 -4.52 -14.46
N ARG A 293 3.45 -5.35 -15.08
CA ARG A 293 3.18 -6.71 -14.60
C ARG A 293 4.43 -7.60 -14.62
N GLU A 294 5.36 -7.38 -15.53
CA GLU A 294 6.62 -8.14 -15.58
C GLU A 294 7.50 -7.85 -14.35
N ALA A 295 7.59 -6.58 -13.93
CA ALA A 295 8.32 -6.22 -12.72
C ALA A 295 7.58 -6.57 -11.43
N LEU A 296 6.25 -6.59 -11.47
CA LEU A 296 5.39 -6.74 -10.29
C LEU A 296 4.98 -8.18 -9.99
N GLU A 297 5.01 -9.09 -10.96
CA GLU A 297 4.50 -10.46 -10.78
C GLU A 297 5.60 -11.50 -10.68
N CYS A 298 5.27 -12.62 -10.03
CA CYS A 298 6.06 -13.83 -10.11
C CYS A 298 5.17 -15.07 -10.00
N ALA A 299 5.77 -16.25 -10.22
CA ALA A 299 5.07 -17.50 -9.99
C ALA A 299 4.59 -17.60 -8.53
N PRO A 300 3.38 -18.13 -8.27
CA PRO A 300 2.87 -18.32 -6.91
C PRO A 300 3.87 -19.09 -6.04
N GLY A 301 4.08 -18.58 -4.83
CA GLY A 301 5.05 -19.13 -3.88
C GLY A 301 4.68 -20.54 -3.44
N ARG A 302 5.72 -21.36 -3.18
CA ARG A 302 5.57 -22.73 -2.69
C ARG A 302 6.36 -22.92 -1.40
N PRO A 303 5.82 -23.65 -0.40
CA PRO A 303 6.54 -23.90 0.84
C PRO A 303 7.92 -24.54 0.60
N ARG A 304 8.95 -24.00 1.25
CA ARG A 304 10.36 -24.44 1.15
C ARG A 304 11.02 -24.26 -0.21
N GLU A 305 10.41 -23.50 -1.11
CA GLU A 305 10.97 -23.18 -2.43
C GLU A 305 11.16 -21.66 -2.55
N PRO A 306 12.36 -21.13 -2.24
CA PRO A 306 12.67 -19.73 -2.50
C PRO A 306 12.54 -19.42 -3.99
N ARG A 307 11.97 -18.25 -4.31
CA ARG A 307 11.90 -17.79 -5.70
C ARG A 307 13.30 -17.72 -6.29
N THR A 308 13.48 -18.30 -7.47
CA THR A 308 14.72 -18.15 -8.23
C THR A 308 14.82 -16.71 -8.72
N VAL A 309 15.81 -15.97 -8.20
CA VAL A 309 16.16 -14.66 -8.72
C VAL A 309 17.18 -14.86 -9.82
N ARG A 310 16.86 -14.44 -11.05
CA ARG A 310 17.89 -14.28 -12.06
C ARG A 310 18.72 -13.07 -11.65
N ALA A 311 20.02 -13.26 -11.45
CA ALA A 311 20.92 -12.12 -11.41
C ALA A 311 20.65 -11.30 -12.69
N PRO A 312 20.53 -9.96 -12.60
CA PRO A 312 20.48 -9.16 -13.80
C PRO A 312 21.66 -9.61 -14.64
N THR A 313 21.38 -10.16 -15.82
CA THR A 313 22.44 -10.49 -16.77
C THR A 313 23.18 -9.17 -16.95
N PRO A 314 24.51 -9.08 -16.73
CA PRO A 314 25.24 -7.89 -17.14
C PRO A 314 24.89 -7.74 -18.61
N ALA A 315 24.13 -6.68 -18.91
CA ALA A 315 23.15 -6.69 -19.99
C ALA A 315 23.67 -7.49 -21.18
N ALA A 316 22.86 -8.44 -21.67
CA ALA A 316 22.86 -8.65 -23.09
C ALA A 316 22.46 -7.29 -23.68
N ALA A 317 23.47 -6.45 -23.90
CA ALA A 317 23.48 -5.54 -25.00
C ALA A 317 22.99 -6.37 -26.18
N THR A 318 21.75 -6.15 -26.60
CA THR A 318 21.45 -5.69 -27.96
C THR A 318 19.95 -5.62 -28.23
N ALA A 319 19.60 -4.55 -28.94
CA ALA A 319 18.54 -4.49 -29.94
C ALA A 319 17.07 -4.37 -29.47
N ASP A 320 16.75 -3.22 -28.86
CA ASP A 320 15.79 -2.33 -29.52
C ASP A 320 16.36 -0.91 -29.52
N GLY A 321 16.40 -0.32 -30.71
CA GLY A 321 17.22 0.84 -31.03
C GLY A 321 16.66 2.16 -30.49
N ALA A 322 17.05 2.51 -29.26
CA ALA A 322 17.38 3.88 -28.89
C ALA A 322 18.31 3.82 -27.67
N SER A 323 19.62 3.73 -27.93
CA SER A 323 20.63 4.00 -26.90
C SER A 323 20.29 5.31 -26.23
N GLU A 324 20.25 5.35 -24.89
CA GLU A 324 20.18 6.63 -24.18
C GLU A 324 21.24 7.56 -24.78
N PRO A 325 20.84 8.71 -25.33
CA PRO A 325 21.73 9.55 -26.08
C PRO A 325 22.82 10.04 -25.13
N THR A 326 24.07 9.70 -25.43
CA THR A 326 25.23 9.94 -24.58
C THR A 326 25.93 11.22 -25.03
N VAL A 327 26.58 11.91 -24.09
CA VAL A 327 27.40 13.09 -24.43
C VAL A 327 28.72 12.60 -25.02
N GLU A 328 28.93 12.83 -26.31
CA GLU A 328 30.18 12.57 -27.00
C GLU A 328 31.15 13.73 -26.78
N LYS A 329 32.44 13.42 -26.69
CA LYS A 329 33.51 14.43 -26.59
C LYS A 329 34.48 14.25 -27.75
N ASP A 330 34.79 15.36 -28.40
CA ASP A 330 35.79 15.46 -29.43
C ASP A 330 36.79 16.57 -29.02
N GLU A 331 38.04 16.20 -28.71
CA GLU A 331 39.08 17.10 -28.22
C GLU A 331 40.28 17.07 -29.16
N GLY A 332 40.61 18.24 -29.73
CA GLY A 332 41.87 18.51 -30.40
C GLY A 332 42.88 19.22 -29.49
N PRO A 333 44.06 19.60 -30.01
CA PRO A 333 45.16 20.13 -29.19
C PRO A 333 44.84 21.42 -28.41
N SER A 334 43.95 22.25 -28.93
CA SER A 334 43.63 23.57 -28.37
C SER A 334 42.14 23.83 -28.17
N LYS A 335 41.27 22.94 -28.68
CA LYS A 335 39.81 23.08 -28.61
C LYS A 335 39.16 21.72 -28.46
N GLY A 336 37.98 21.68 -27.87
CA GLY A 336 37.12 20.53 -27.90
C GLY A 336 35.64 20.90 -27.87
N VAL A 337 34.81 19.89 -28.01
CA VAL A 337 33.36 20.02 -28.08
C VAL A 337 32.70 18.79 -27.46
N TYR A 338 31.68 19.07 -26.65
CA TYR A 338 30.74 18.05 -26.16
C TYR A 338 29.48 18.10 -27.03
N ARG A 339 29.02 16.96 -27.53
CA ARG A 339 27.84 16.85 -28.40
C ARG A 339 26.84 15.87 -27.82
N LEU A 340 25.56 16.17 -27.94
CA LEU A 340 24.47 15.28 -27.54
C LEU A 340 23.36 15.33 -28.59
N THR A 341 23.06 14.17 -29.18
CA THR A 341 22.02 14.05 -30.21
C THR A 341 20.83 13.29 -29.65
N ILE A 342 19.65 13.92 -29.59
CA ILE A 342 18.40 13.31 -29.13
C ILE A 342 17.35 13.51 -30.23
N ASP A 343 16.66 12.44 -30.65
CA ASP A 343 15.61 12.49 -31.67
C ASP A 343 16.05 13.19 -32.98
N GLY A 344 17.33 13.07 -33.37
CA GLY A 344 17.89 13.72 -34.55
C GLY A 344 18.26 15.20 -34.40
N HIS A 345 18.05 15.79 -33.22
CA HIS A 345 18.48 17.15 -32.89
C HIS A 345 19.78 17.13 -32.11
N ARG A 346 20.73 17.98 -32.50
CA ARG A 346 22.09 18.02 -31.93
C ARG A 346 22.30 19.27 -31.10
N ALA A 347 22.65 19.10 -29.83
CA ALA A 347 23.16 20.15 -28.96
C ALA A 347 24.67 20.06 -28.83
N GLU A 348 25.34 21.19 -28.71
CA GLU A 348 26.80 21.27 -28.62
C GLU A 348 27.27 22.26 -27.54
N MET A 349 28.40 21.95 -26.91
CA MET A 349 29.12 22.85 -26.01
C MET A 349 30.59 22.84 -26.33
N THR A 350 31.13 23.99 -26.75
CA THR A 350 32.53 24.13 -27.12
C THR A 350 33.37 24.66 -25.97
N TYR A 351 34.64 24.26 -25.97
CA TYR A 351 35.63 24.79 -25.04
C TYR A 351 37.01 24.89 -25.70
N SER A 352 37.85 25.77 -25.14
CA SER A 352 39.26 25.89 -25.50
C SER A 352 40.15 25.34 -24.38
N VAL A 353 41.25 24.69 -24.74
CA VAL A 353 42.25 24.17 -23.79
C VAL A 353 43.32 25.24 -23.59
N ALA A 354 43.45 25.73 -22.35
CA ALA A 354 44.36 26.81 -21.98
C ALA A 354 45.49 26.27 -21.09
N GLY A 355 46.45 25.59 -21.72
CA GLY A 355 47.52 24.86 -21.03
C GLY A 355 47.04 23.54 -20.44
N GLU A 356 47.86 22.92 -19.59
CA GLU A 356 47.60 21.54 -19.13
C GLU A 356 46.45 21.43 -18.11
N LYS A 357 46.16 22.52 -17.39
CA LYS A 357 45.30 22.51 -16.19
C LYS A 357 44.01 23.32 -16.33
N LEU A 358 43.68 23.85 -17.51
CA LEU A 358 42.51 24.73 -17.65
C LEU A 358 41.77 24.50 -18.97
N ILE A 359 40.44 24.43 -18.87
CA ILE A 359 39.53 24.56 -20.02
C ILE A 359 38.66 25.80 -19.87
N ILE A 360 38.33 26.43 -20.99
CA ILE A 360 37.47 27.62 -21.07
C ILE A 360 36.21 27.23 -21.85
N ILE A 361 35.05 27.17 -21.19
CA ILE A 361 33.78 26.90 -21.88
C ILE A 361 33.29 28.21 -22.49
N ASP A 362 33.28 28.30 -23.83
CA ASP A 362 33.04 29.55 -24.55
C ASP A 362 31.65 29.63 -25.18
N HIS A 363 31.03 28.51 -25.54
CA HIS A 363 29.68 28.49 -26.13
C HIS A 363 28.89 27.23 -25.77
N THR A 364 27.56 27.36 -25.70
CA THR A 364 26.63 26.25 -25.52
C THR A 364 25.39 26.53 -26.36
N GLU A 365 25.05 25.61 -27.27
CA GLU A 365 23.91 25.71 -28.17
C GLU A 365 23.02 24.49 -27.98
N VAL A 366 21.75 24.74 -27.68
CA VAL A 366 20.71 23.71 -27.55
C VAL A 366 19.56 24.12 -28.47
N PRO A 367 19.22 23.32 -29.50
CA PRO A 367 18.08 23.60 -30.37
C PRO A 367 16.77 23.73 -29.59
N ASP A 368 15.85 24.56 -30.07
CA ASP A 368 14.55 24.79 -29.40
C ASP A 368 13.76 23.48 -29.16
N ALA A 369 13.86 22.52 -30.07
CA ALA A 369 13.24 21.19 -29.95
C ALA A 369 13.76 20.36 -28.75
N LEU A 370 14.90 20.73 -28.18
CA LEU A 370 15.50 20.11 -27.00
C LEU A 370 15.41 20.98 -25.73
N ARG A 371 14.74 22.14 -25.82
CA ARG A 371 14.57 23.04 -24.68
C ARG A 371 13.73 22.37 -23.58
N GLY A 372 14.11 22.57 -22.32
CA GLY A 372 13.43 21.98 -21.16
C GLY A 372 13.78 20.51 -20.89
N LYS A 373 14.45 19.79 -21.81
CA LYS A 373 14.87 18.38 -21.64
C LYS A 373 16.20 18.20 -20.87
N GLY A 374 16.70 19.23 -20.20
CA GLY A 374 17.95 19.16 -19.42
C GLY A 374 19.26 18.97 -20.23
N VAL A 375 19.21 19.01 -21.55
CA VAL A 375 20.34 18.70 -22.46
C VAL A 375 21.58 19.55 -22.20
N GLY A 376 21.41 20.88 -22.07
CA GLY A 376 22.53 21.78 -21.76
C GLY A 376 23.19 21.49 -20.41
N GLN A 377 22.41 21.08 -19.40
CA GLN A 377 22.95 20.71 -18.10
C GLN A 377 23.80 19.43 -18.20
N ARG A 378 23.36 18.44 -18.97
CA ARG A 378 24.10 17.19 -19.20
C ARG A 378 25.46 17.43 -19.87
N LEU A 379 25.54 18.41 -20.79
CA LEU A 379 26.80 18.82 -21.41
C LEU A 379 27.76 19.42 -20.36
N VAL A 380 27.28 20.33 -19.51
CA VAL A 380 28.08 20.96 -18.44
C VAL A 380 28.53 19.93 -17.41
N GLU A 381 27.64 19.05 -16.99
CA GLU A 381 27.94 17.98 -16.03
C GLU A 381 29.05 17.07 -16.55
N ARG A 382 29.00 16.69 -17.83
CA ARG A 382 30.08 15.90 -18.44
C ARG A 382 31.42 16.63 -18.41
N ALA A 383 31.44 17.93 -18.70
CA ALA A 383 32.67 18.72 -18.61
C ALA A 383 33.21 18.82 -17.18
N VAL A 384 32.35 18.91 -16.16
CA VAL A 384 32.75 18.87 -14.74
C VAL A 384 33.40 17.54 -14.40
N MET A 385 32.79 16.42 -14.81
CA MET A 385 33.34 15.08 -14.56
C MET A 385 34.72 14.91 -15.21
N ASP A 386 34.86 15.32 -16.47
CA ASP A 386 36.12 15.24 -17.20
C ASP A 386 37.20 16.15 -16.59
N ALA A 387 36.83 17.34 -16.11
CA ALA A 387 37.72 18.25 -15.41
C ALA A 387 38.24 17.63 -14.10
N ARG A 388 37.36 17.00 -13.31
CA ARG A 388 37.76 16.24 -12.10
C ARG A 388 38.71 15.10 -12.43
N ALA A 389 38.36 14.27 -13.42
CA ALA A 389 39.14 13.11 -13.81
C ALA A 389 40.54 13.48 -14.32
N SER A 390 40.67 14.62 -15.00
CA SER A 390 41.94 15.11 -15.55
C SER A 390 42.69 16.10 -14.64
N GLY A 391 42.13 16.46 -13.48
CA GLY A 391 42.70 17.49 -12.60
C GLY A 391 42.75 18.88 -13.24
N ARG A 392 41.89 19.17 -14.22
CA ARG A 392 41.76 20.47 -14.88
C ARG A 392 40.72 21.33 -14.16
N SER A 393 40.91 22.65 -14.20
CA SER A 393 39.91 23.63 -13.79
C SER A 393 39.10 24.12 -15.00
N ILE A 394 37.93 24.73 -14.74
CA ILE A 394 37.00 25.26 -15.72
C ILE A 394 36.86 26.77 -15.53
N LEU A 395 36.95 27.53 -16.62
CA LEU A 395 36.54 28.95 -16.69
C LEU A 395 35.32 29.07 -17.61
N PRO A 396 34.10 29.28 -17.07
CA PRO A 396 32.88 29.34 -17.88
C PRO A 396 32.61 30.77 -18.39
N LEU A 397 33.03 31.07 -19.63
CA LEU A 397 32.73 32.35 -20.28
C LEU A 397 31.33 32.35 -20.91
N CYS A 398 30.84 31.19 -21.34
CA CYS A 398 29.46 31.05 -21.80
C CYS A 398 28.48 31.39 -20.65
N PRO A 399 27.52 32.32 -20.84
CA PRO A 399 26.55 32.69 -19.81
C PRO A 399 25.71 31.51 -19.32
N PHE A 400 25.36 30.57 -20.21
CA PHE A 400 24.60 29.37 -19.84
C PHE A 400 25.42 28.44 -18.94
N ALA A 401 26.65 28.13 -19.32
CA ALA A 401 27.53 27.28 -18.52
C ALA A 401 27.80 27.91 -17.15
N LYS A 402 28.08 29.23 -17.11
CA LYS A 402 28.27 29.98 -15.87
C LYS A 402 27.05 29.89 -14.96
N ALA A 403 25.86 30.23 -15.47
CA ALA A 403 24.63 30.17 -14.69
C ALA A 403 24.30 28.74 -14.20
N THR A 404 24.71 27.72 -14.95
CA THR A 404 24.51 26.30 -14.59
C THR A 404 25.47 25.86 -13.48
N LEU A 405 26.74 26.29 -13.55
CA LEU A 405 27.76 26.04 -12.52
C LEU A 405 27.48 26.82 -11.22
N ASP A 406 27.08 28.09 -11.32
CA ASP A 406 26.78 28.96 -10.16
C ASP A 406 25.65 28.41 -9.27
N LYS A 407 24.69 27.67 -9.85
CA LYS A 407 23.56 27.05 -9.13
C LYS A 407 23.94 25.75 -8.40
N ARG A 408 25.18 25.27 -8.55
CA ARG A 408 25.63 23.93 -8.10
C ARG A 408 26.83 24.09 -7.16
N PRO A 409 26.60 24.23 -5.84
CA PRO A 409 27.67 24.33 -4.84
C PRO A 409 28.65 23.15 -4.92
N GLU A 410 28.16 21.97 -5.28
CA GLU A 410 28.92 20.75 -5.43
C GLU A 410 29.91 20.77 -6.62
N TRP A 411 29.81 21.72 -7.56
CA TRP A 411 30.69 21.85 -8.74
C TRP A 411 31.71 22.98 -8.62
N GLN A 412 31.73 23.68 -7.48
CA GLN A 412 32.63 24.82 -7.26
C GLN A 412 34.10 24.40 -7.08
N ASP A 413 34.36 23.11 -6.90
CA ASP A 413 35.70 22.51 -6.78
C ASP A 413 36.50 22.56 -8.09
N VAL A 414 35.83 22.53 -9.24
CA VAL A 414 36.49 22.57 -10.56
C VAL A 414 36.60 23.97 -11.13
N LEU A 415 36.00 25.00 -10.52
CA LEU A 415 36.06 26.35 -11.08
C LEU A 415 37.44 26.99 -10.86
N ARG A 416 37.97 27.61 -11.92
CA ARG A 416 39.15 28.46 -11.79
C ARG A 416 38.76 29.70 -11.00
N ARG A 417 39.37 29.88 -9.83
CA ARG A 417 39.26 31.08 -9.00
C ARG A 417 40.08 32.24 -9.55
#